data_AF-A0AAE3S9Q7-F1
#
_entry.id   AF-A0AAE3S9Q7-F1
#
_cell.length_a   1.000
_cell.length_b   1.000
_cell.length_c   1.000
_cell.angle_alpha   90.00
_cell.angle_beta   90.00
_cell.angle_gamma   90.00
#
_symmetry.space_group_name_H-M   'P 1'
#
loop_
_entity.id
_entity.type
_entity.pdbx_description
1 polymer ?
#
loop_
_entity_poly.entity_id
_entity_poly.type
_entity_poly.pdbx_seq_one_letter_code
_entity_poly.pdbx_strand_id
1 'polypeptide(L)'
;MRKLAFIFLTLAVACSNEANHVGNPLLLPLNALGSSIGNAVYSERRGKVEVFVKTNHPALIADIQRGGGDTLTKAFDLADVPKPVRMPHTLQLQSDLALYSNNLDALVVAIMVVSG
;
A
#
# COMPACT_ATOMS: atom_id res chain seq x y z
N MET A 1 -31.35 41.64 -2.11
CA MET A 1 -30.90 40.87 -0.92
C MET A 1 -30.85 39.39 -1.27
N ARG A 2 -29.72 38.86 -1.75
CA ARG A 2 -29.63 37.48 -2.29
C ARG A 2 -28.20 36.97 -2.45
N LYS A 3 -27.30 37.24 -1.50
CA LYS A 3 -25.88 36.81 -1.57
C LYS A 3 -25.27 36.29 -0.26
N LEU A 4 -26.08 36.04 0.78
CA LEU A 4 -25.60 35.61 2.10
C LEU A 4 -25.89 34.14 2.45
N ALA A 5 -26.41 33.35 1.52
CA ALA A 5 -26.88 31.99 1.82
C ALA A 5 -25.87 30.87 1.52
N PHE A 6 -24.66 31.17 1.01
CA PHE A 6 -23.72 30.13 0.55
C PHE A 6 -22.45 29.93 1.39
N ILE A 7 -22.27 30.68 2.49
CA ILE A 7 -21.02 30.62 3.28
C ILE A 7 -21.12 29.71 4.51
N PHE A 8 -22.29 29.15 4.83
CA PHE A 8 -22.50 28.37 6.06
C PHE A 8 -22.42 26.84 5.90
N LEU A 9 -22.02 26.31 4.74
CA LEU A 9 -21.99 24.86 4.48
C LEU A 9 -20.59 24.22 4.53
N THR A 10 -19.60 24.85 5.17
CA THR A 10 -18.24 24.29 5.29
C THR A 10 -17.90 23.74 6.69
N LEU A 11 -18.85 23.71 7.64
CA LEU A 11 -18.59 23.25 9.02
C LEU A 11 -19.06 21.82 9.34
N ALA A 12 -19.44 21.02 8.33
CA ALA A 12 -19.93 19.65 8.55
C ALA A 12 -18.87 18.54 8.41
N VAL A 13 -17.58 18.84 8.59
CA VAL A 13 -16.50 17.83 8.62
C VAL A 13 -15.74 17.94 9.94
N ALA A 14 -16.36 17.52 11.04
CA ALA A 14 -15.67 17.43 12.33
C ALA A 14 -16.23 16.32 13.24
N CYS A 15 -16.76 15.24 12.66
CA CYS A 15 -17.20 14.08 13.42
C CYS A 15 -16.57 12.80 12.88
N SER A 16 -15.25 12.66 13.05
CA SER A 16 -14.60 11.35 13.12
C SER A 16 -13.84 11.26 14.44
N ASN A 17 -14.13 10.25 15.24
CA ASN A 17 -13.45 9.94 16.51
C ASN A 17 -12.13 9.19 16.23
N GLU A 18 -11.26 9.79 15.42
CA GLU A 18 -9.93 9.27 15.12
C GLU A 18 -8.89 10.24 15.68
N ALA A 19 -7.75 9.73 16.16
CA ALA A 19 -6.75 10.51 16.86
C ALA A 19 -6.34 11.75 16.03
N ASN A 20 -6.52 12.93 16.63
CA ASN A 20 -6.23 14.23 16.02
C ASN A 20 -4.71 14.42 15.89
N HIS A 21 -4.10 13.87 14.83
CA HIS A 21 -2.69 14.10 14.47
C HIS A 21 -2.49 15.41 13.69
N VAL A 22 -3.39 16.40 13.81
CA VAL A 22 -3.20 17.72 13.20
C VAL A 22 -2.03 18.38 13.92
N GLY A 23 -0.82 18.12 13.42
CA GLY A 23 0.41 18.76 13.84
C GLY A 23 0.32 20.27 13.68
N ASN A 24 1.35 20.97 14.15
CA ASN A 24 1.39 22.44 14.17
C ASN A 24 0.78 23.06 12.90
N PRO A 25 -0.31 23.85 13.00
CA PRO A 25 -1.03 24.38 11.85
C PRO A 25 -0.17 25.17 10.88
N LEU A 26 0.95 25.72 11.34
CA LEU A 26 1.94 26.42 10.52
C LEU A 26 2.75 25.50 9.60
N LEU A 27 2.85 24.21 9.95
CA LEU A 27 3.55 23.19 9.17
C LEU A 27 2.60 22.42 8.23
N LEU A 28 1.29 22.63 8.31
CA LEU A 28 0.31 21.93 7.48
C LEU A 28 0.55 22.05 5.97
N PRO A 29 0.93 23.20 5.40
CA PRO A 29 1.22 23.28 3.96
C PRO A 29 2.41 22.41 3.56
N LEU A 30 3.46 22.37 4.38
CA LEU A 30 4.66 21.56 4.14
C LEU A 30 4.35 20.07 4.31
N ASN A 31 3.58 19.71 5.34
CA ASN A 31 3.14 18.34 5.59
C ASN A 31 2.22 17.85 4.46
N ALA A 32 1.30 18.69 3.96
CA ALA A 32 0.42 18.36 2.86
C ALA A 32 1.19 18.10 1.56
N LEU A 33 2.21 18.91 1.24
CA LEU A 33 3.10 18.67 0.12
C LEU A 33 3.89 17.36 0.30
N GLY A 34 4.45 17.12 1.48
CA GLY A 34 5.17 15.88 1.79
C GLY A 34 4.29 14.62 1.65
N SER A 35 3.08 14.65 2.21
CA SER A 35 2.11 13.56 2.10
C SER A 35 1.68 13.31 0.66
N SER A 36 1.51 14.37 -0.15
CA SER A 36 1.13 14.22 -1.56
C SER A 36 2.21 13.52 -2.39
N ILE A 37 3.49 13.83 -2.14
CA ILE A 37 4.62 13.19 -2.82
C ILE A 37 4.78 11.74 -2.36
N GLY A 38 4.71 11.48 -1.04
CA GLY A 38 4.77 10.12 -0.50
C GLY A 38 3.67 9.22 -1.06
N ASN A 39 2.44 9.73 -1.16
CA ASN A 39 1.30 8.99 -1.73
C ASN A 39 1.51 8.72 -3.23
N ALA A 40 2.07 9.66 -3.99
CA ALA A 40 2.35 9.45 -5.41
C ALA A 40 3.37 8.33 -5.62
N VAL A 41 4.50 8.35 -4.89
CA VAL A 41 5.54 7.31 -4.96
C VAL A 41 5.00 5.94 -4.55
N TYR A 42 4.23 5.88 -3.47
CA TYR A 42 3.58 4.64 -3.04
C TYR A 42 2.60 4.10 -4.11
N SER A 43 1.78 4.98 -4.70
CA SER A 43 0.81 4.59 -5.73
C SER A 43 1.48 4.06 -7.00
N GLU A 44 2.60 4.67 -7.41
CA GLU A 44 3.39 4.20 -8.55
C GLU A 44 3.99 2.81 -8.27
N ARG A 45 4.56 2.63 -7.08
CA ARG A 45 5.11 1.34 -6.64
C ARG A 45 4.04 0.26 -6.63
N ARG A 46 2.88 0.55 -6.03
CA ARG A 46 1.73 -0.36 -5.99
C ARG A 46 1.30 -0.76 -7.40
N GLY A 47 1.22 0.19 -8.34
CA GLY A 47 0.89 -0.10 -9.74
C GLY A 47 1.88 -1.06 -10.40
N LYS A 48 3.19 -0.87 -10.17
CA LYS A 48 4.23 -1.79 -10.69
C LYS A 48 4.10 -3.20 -10.13
N VAL A 49 3.86 -3.32 -8.83
CA VAL A 49 3.66 -4.63 -8.17
C VAL A 49 2.38 -5.28 -8.66
N GLU A 50 1.29 -4.53 -8.79
CA GLU A 50 0.00 -5.05 -9.28
C GLU A 50 0.12 -5.63 -10.68
N VAL A 51 0.71 -4.89 -11.61
CA VAL A 51 0.95 -5.37 -12.98
C VAL A 51 1.81 -6.63 -12.93
N PHE A 52 2.92 -6.62 -12.19
CA PHE A 52 3.82 -7.76 -12.11
C PHE A 52 3.15 -9.01 -11.53
N VAL A 53 2.37 -8.86 -10.45
CA VAL A 53 1.64 -9.96 -9.81
C VAL A 53 0.61 -10.54 -10.77
N LYS A 54 -0.20 -9.70 -11.42
CA LYS A 54 -1.22 -10.15 -12.38
C LYS A 54 -0.61 -10.86 -13.58
N THR A 55 0.54 -10.39 -14.07
CA THR A 55 1.23 -11.04 -15.20
C THR A 55 1.89 -12.36 -14.82
N ASN A 56 2.42 -12.50 -13.60
CA ASN A 56 3.28 -13.64 -13.21
C ASN A 56 2.68 -14.52 -12.12
N HIS A 57 1.37 -14.44 -11.86
CA HIS A 57 0.73 -15.07 -10.72
C HIS A 57 1.03 -16.57 -10.56
N PRO A 58 0.93 -17.42 -11.60
CA PRO A 58 1.27 -18.84 -11.45
C PRO A 58 2.71 -19.08 -11.00
N ALA A 59 3.67 -18.29 -11.51
CA ALA A 59 5.07 -18.38 -11.13
C ALA A 59 5.31 -17.88 -9.69
N LEU A 60 4.59 -16.84 -9.27
CA LEU A 60 4.63 -16.37 -7.88
C LEU A 60 4.10 -17.41 -6.90
N ILE A 61 2.98 -18.06 -7.22
CA ILE A 61 2.43 -19.14 -6.38
C ILE A 61 3.43 -20.29 -6.28
N ALA A 62 4.06 -20.69 -7.39
CA ALA A 62 5.09 -21.73 -7.38
C ALA A 62 6.32 -21.34 -6.55
N ASP A 63 6.78 -20.09 -6.66
CA ASP A 63 7.90 -19.58 -5.86
C ASP A 63 7.56 -19.55 -4.36
N ILE A 64 6.38 -19.03 -4.01
CA ILE A 64 5.93 -19.01 -2.61
C ILE A 64 5.87 -20.44 -2.09
N GLN A 65 5.26 -21.38 -2.82
CA GLN A 65 5.16 -22.77 -2.39
C GLN A 65 6.53 -23.41 -2.14
N ARG A 66 7.55 -23.08 -2.93
CA ARG A 66 8.94 -23.56 -2.77
C ARG A 66 9.73 -22.84 -1.67
N GLY A 67 9.19 -21.79 -1.07
CA GLY A 67 9.85 -20.98 -0.04
C GLY A 67 10.75 -19.87 -0.62
N GLY A 68 10.60 -19.56 -1.91
CA GLY A 68 11.39 -18.54 -2.60
C GLY A 68 11.53 -18.82 -4.10
N GLY A 69 12.08 -17.84 -4.80
CA GLY A 69 12.40 -17.92 -6.22
C GLY A 69 12.61 -16.54 -6.84
N ASP A 70 13.01 -16.52 -8.10
CA ASP A 70 13.37 -15.28 -8.81
C ASP A 70 12.15 -14.38 -9.02
N THR A 71 10.97 -14.94 -9.24
CA THR A 71 9.73 -14.18 -9.45
C THR A 71 9.30 -13.50 -8.16
N LEU A 72 9.33 -14.25 -7.04
CA LEU A 72 9.00 -13.70 -5.72
C LEU A 72 10.05 -12.66 -5.28
N THR A 73 11.33 -12.92 -5.53
CA THR A 73 12.41 -11.96 -5.27
C THR A 73 12.20 -10.68 -6.07
N LYS A 74 11.82 -10.80 -7.35
CA LYS A 74 11.55 -9.65 -8.20
C LYS A 74 10.33 -8.86 -7.72
N ALA A 75 9.28 -9.53 -7.26
CA ALA A 75 8.13 -8.84 -6.66
C ALA A 75 8.52 -8.08 -5.39
N PHE A 76 9.35 -8.67 -4.53
CA PHE A 76 9.91 -7.98 -3.36
C PHE A 76 10.81 -6.79 -3.74
N ASP A 77 11.58 -6.88 -4.82
CA ASP A 77 12.37 -5.76 -5.32
C ASP A 77 11.49 -4.62 -5.84
N LEU A 78 10.43 -4.94 -6.59
CA LEU A 78 9.46 -3.95 -7.08
C LEU A 78 8.72 -3.27 -5.93
N ALA A 79 8.41 -4.01 -4.87
CA ALA A 79 7.79 -3.51 -3.66
C ALA A 79 8.76 -2.86 -2.68
N ASP A 80 10.07 -2.84 -2.97
CA ASP A 80 11.12 -2.31 -2.08
C ASP A 80 11.08 -2.93 -0.67
N VAL A 81 10.89 -4.25 -0.61
CA VAL A 81 10.84 -4.99 0.65
C VAL A 81 12.27 -5.18 1.18
N PRO A 82 12.58 -4.77 2.43
CA PRO A 82 13.89 -4.95 3.02
C PRO A 82 14.32 -6.42 3.05
N LYS A 83 15.56 -6.73 2.64
CA LYS A 83 16.08 -8.10 2.63
C LYS A 83 15.87 -8.88 3.95
N PRO A 84 16.06 -8.28 5.15
CA PRO A 84 15.89 -9.00 6.41
C PRO A 84 14.48 -9.54 6.66
N VAL A 85 13.44 -8.91 6.10
CA VAL A 85 12.05 -9.31 6.34
C VAL A 85 11.51 -10.28 5.29
N ARG A 86 12.20 -10.46 4.16
CA ARG A 86 11.72 -11.28 3.03
C ARG A 86 11.49 -12.74 3.42
N MET A 87 12.46 -13.38 4.08
CA MET A 87 12.34 -14.81 4.43
C MET A 87 11.22 -15.07 5.45
N PRO A 88 11.12 -14.34 6.58
CA PRO A 88 9.97 -14.43 7.47
C PRO A 88 8.64 -14.20 6.75
N HIS A 89 8.59 -13.23 5.84
CA HIS A 89 7.38 -12.93 5.08
C HIS A 89 7.02 -14.02 4.07
N THR A 90 8.00 -14.64 3.42
CA THR A 90 7.75 -15.81 2.55
C THR A 90 7.12 -16.96 3.32
N LEU A 91 7.55 -17.22 4.56
CA LEU A 91 6.92 -18.24 5.41
C LEU A 91 5.45 -17.91 5.71
N GLN A 92 5.15 -16.64 5.97
CA GLN A 92 3.77 -16.17 6.14
C GLN A 92 2.97 -16.36 4.84
N LEU A 93 3.54 -15.99 3.69
CA LEU A 93 2.89 -16.18 2.39
C LEU A 93 2.58 -17.66 2.10
N GLN A 94 3.45 -18.57 2.54
CA GLN A 94 3.24 -20.02 2.44
C GLN A 94 2.08 -20.50 3.32
N SER A 95 1.98 -20.00 4.55
CA SER A 95 0.87 -20.34 5.46
C SER A 95 -0.49 -20.02 4.84
N ASP A 96 -0.59 -18.88 4.15
CA ASP A 96 -1.84 -18.39 3.56
C ASP A 96 -1.92 -18.64 2.04
N LEU A 97 -1.15 -19.59 1.49
CA LEU A 97 -1.01 -19.81 0.04
C LEU A 97 -2.35 -19.99 -0.68
N ALA A 98 -3.32 -20.64 -0.02
CA ALA A 98 -4.66 -20.87 -0.56
C ALA A 98 -5.43 -19.56 -0.83
N LEU A 99 -5.22 -18.53 0.01
CA LEU A 99 -5.80 -17.21 -0.18
C LEU A 99 -5.22 -16.56 -1.45
N TYR A 100 -3.89 -16.55 -1.57
CA TYR A 100 -3.21 -15.87 -2.68
C TYR A 100 -3.39 -16.57 -4.02
N SER A 101 -3.57 -17.90 -4.00
CA SER A 101 -3.87 -18.68 -5.21
C SER A 101 -5.20 -18.28 -5.86
N ASN A 102 -6.15 -17.77 -5.09
CA ASN A 102 -7.48 -17.41 -5.57
C ASN A 102 -7.76 -15.90 -5.56
N ASN A 103 -6.86 -15.09 -5.02
CA ASN A 103 -7.05 -13.66 -4.85
C ASN A 103 -5.75 -12.89 -5.14
N LEU A 104 -5.67 -12.37 -6.37
CA LEU A 104 -4.55 -11.55 -6.86
C LEU A 104 -4.35 -10.28 -6.03
N ASP A 105 -5.43 -9.58 -5.70
CA ASP A 105 -5.35 -8.32 -4.97
C ASP A 105 -4.87 -8.54 -3.53
N ALA A 106 -5.28 -9.65 -2.91
CA ALA A 106 -4.74 -10.05 -1.60
C ALA A 106 -3.23 -10.30 -1.65
N LEU A 107 -2.72 -10.93 -2.73
CA LEU A 107 -1.28 -11.13 -2.89
C LEU A 107 -0.53 -9.81 -3.09
N VAL A 108 -1.09 -8.88 -3.87
CA VAL A 108 -0.50 -7.53 -4.03
C VAL A 108 -0.40 -6.84 -2.68
N VAL A 109 -1.47 -6.83 -1.89
CA VAL A 109 -1.49 -6.22 -0.55
C VAL A 109 -0.50 -6.90 0.38
N ALA A 110 -0.46 -8.23 0.39
CA ALA A 110 0.46 -8.99 1.23
C ALA A 110 1.92 -8.68 0.89
N ILE A 111 2.28 -8.49 -0.39
CA ILE A 111 3.64 -8.09 -0.76
C ILE A 111 3.93 -6.64 -0.34
N MET A 112 2.96 -5.73 -0.52
CA MET A 112 3.13 -4.31 -0.24
C MET A 112 3.16 -3.96 1.27
N VAL A 113 2.56 -4.76 2.14
CA VAL A 113 2.46 -4.43 3.58
C VAL A 113 3.82 -4.38 4.29
N VAL A 114 4.83 -5.05 3.73
CA VAL A 114 6.21 -5.09 4.25
C VAL A 114 7.19 -4.22 3.44
N SER A 115 6.68 -3.34 2.56
CA SER A 115 7.52 -2.41 1.80
C SER A 115 8.17 -1.35 2.70
N GLY A 116 9.39 -0.93 2.34
CA GLY A 116 10.10 0.19 2.99
C GLY A 116 9.67 1.58 2.55
#